data_AF-A0A965R730-F1
#
_entry.id   AF-A0A965R730-F1
#
_cell.length_a   1.000
_cell.length_b   1.000
_cell.length_c   1.000
_cell.angle_alpha   90.00
_cell.angle_beta   90.00
_cell.angle_gamma   90.00
#
_symmetry.space_group_name_H-M   'P 1'
#
loop_
_entity.id
_entity.type
_entity.pdbx_description
1 polymer ?
#
loop_
_entity_poly.entity_id
_entity_poly.type
_entity_poly.pdbx_seq_one_letter_code
_entity_poly.pdbx_strand_id
1 'polypeptide(L)'
;MKKTIYFLFCTCLTWILCTQYACKKEGCGTSNISYNNQSKSHNMGQNCMNCHNDGGSGKGCFNLAGTVYSSNSSNTTKANGSIKLYTGPNASGSLKATIQIDAKGNFHTTDAIDFSSDVYPVVYGSSGNVQYMPSGTKNGACNSCHGSNGNKIWVN
;
A
#
# COMPACT_ATOMS: atom_id res chain seq x y z
N MET A 1 -66.60 -24.29 34.09
CA MET A 1 -66.72 -23.14 33.17
C MET A 1 -65.35 -22.85 32.58
N LYS A 2 -65.29 -22.75 31.25
CA LYS A 2 -64.08 -22.54 30.44
C LYS A 2 -63.36 -21.24 30.82
N LYS A 3 -62.03 -21.24 30.76
CA LYS A 3 -61.21 -20.22 30.08
C LYS A 3 -59.76 -20.73 29.91
N THR A 4 -59.52 -21.26 28.72
CA THR A 4 -58.22 -21.28 28.05
C THR A 4 -57.69 -19.84 27.94
N ILE A 5 -56.38 -19.63 28.11
CA ILE A 5 -55.52 -18.77 27.25
C ILE A 5 -54.07 -19.13 27.62
N TYR A 6 -53.44 -19.95 26.78
CA TYR A 6 -52.00 -19.94 26.58
C TYR A 6 -51.77 -18.93 25.45
N PHE A 7 -51.03 -17.85 25.71
CA PHE A 7 -50.55 -16.96 24.66
C PHE A 7 -49.09 -16.60 24.93
N LEU A 8 -48.23 -17.15 24.08
CA LEU A 8 -47.03 -16.54 23.51
C LEU A 8 -46.32 -15.49 24.38
N PHE A 9 -45.23 -15.90 25.02
CA PHE A 9 -44.06 -15.04 25.21
C PHE A 9 -42.77 -15.84 25.03
N CYS A 10 -42.76 -16.66 23.98
CA CYS A 10 -41.51 -17.15 23.40
C CYS A 10 -41.09 -16.12 22.34
N THR A 11 -39.77 -15.88 22.21
CA THR A 11 -39.13 -15.12 21.14
C THR A 11 -39.16 -13.58 21.23
N CYS A 12 -38.46 -12.99 22.20
CA CYS A 12 -37.98 -11.60 22.06
C CYS A 12 -36.59 -11.38 22.71
N LEU A 13 -35.75 -12.42 22.75
CA LEU A 13 -34.40 -12.32 23.36
C LEU A 13 -33.31 -13.06 22.56
N THR A 14 -33.50 -13.24 21.25
CA THR A 14 -32.54 -13.96 20.39
C THR A 14 -32.28 -13.25 19.06
N TRP A 15 -32.55 -11.94 18.96
CA TRP A 15 -32.42 -11.15 17.73
C TRP A 15 -31.41 -10.00 17.81
N ILE A 16 -30.39 -10.12 18.66
CA ILE A 16 -29.22 -9.21 18.66
C ILE A 16 -27.92 -10.03 18.73
N LEU A 17 -27.77 -11.03 17.85
CA LEU A 17 -26.53 -11.80 17.73
C LEU A 17 -26.02 -11.95 16.29
N CYS A 18 -26.59 -11.22 15.32
CA CYS A 18 -26.24 -11.38 13.90
C CYS A 18 -25.86 -10.09 13.14
N THR A 19 -25.45 -9.01 13.82
CA THR A 19 -24.94 -7.80 13.13
C THR A 19 -23.41 -7.77 12.95
N GLN A 20 -22.70 -8.87 13.17
CA GLN A 20 -21.24 -8.94 12.97
C GLN A 20 -20.83 -9.21 11.50
N TYR A 21 -21.76 -9.15 10.54
CA TYR A 21 -21.44 -9.25 9.11
C TYR A 21 -21.17 -7.87 8.49
N ALA A 22 -20.06 -7.19 8.80
CA ALA A 22 -19.62 -6.06 7.97
C ALA A 22 -18.16 -5.59 8.20
N CYS A 23 -17.19 -6.48 8.04
CA CYS A 23 -15.96 -6.14 7.30
C CYS A 23 -15.20 -7.46 7.08
N LYS A 24 -15.28 -8.03 5.87
CA LYS A 24 -14.34 -9.08 5.51
C LYS A 24 -12.95 -8.45 5.62
N LYS A 25 -12.10 -8.96 6.51
CA LYS A 25 -10.69 -8.56 6.55
C LYS A 25 -10.11 -8.94 5.20
N GLU A 26 -9.93 -7.96 4.33
CA GLU A 26 -9.45 -8.16 2.98
C GLU A 26 -7.95 -8.41 3.05
N GLY A 27 -7.56 -9.58 3.56
CA GLY A 27 -6.17 -9.98 3.78
C GLY A 27 -5.41 -10.23 2.49
N CYS A 28 -4.32 -11.01 2.59
CA CYS A 28 -3.55 -11.43 1.43
C CYS A 28 -4.46 -12.11 0.39
N GLY A 29 -4.28 -11.76 -0.88
CA GLY A 29 -5.12 -12.21 -2.00
C GLY A 29 -6.11 -11.15 -2.51
N THR A 30 -6.32 -10.07 -1.77
CA THR A 30 -7.08 -8.92 -2.28
C THR A 30 -6.16 -7.98 -3.06
N SER A 31 -6.53 -7.64 -4.29
CA SER A 31 -5.80 -6.65 -5.09
C SER A 31 -5.95 -5.24 -4.51
N ASN A 32 -4.83 -4.54 -4.38
CA ASN A 32 -4.77 -3.15 -3.95
C ASN A 32 -3.50 -2.50 -4.50
N ILE A 33 -3.67 -1.67 -5.53
CA ILE A 33 -2.58 -1.08 -6.31
C ILE A 33 -2.81 0.43 -6.39
N SER A 34 -1.75 1.21 -6.18
CA SER A 34 -1.79 2.66 -6.34
C SER A 34 -1.90 3.06 -7.80
N TYR A 35 -2.61 4.16 -8.07
CA TYR A 35 -2.71 4.76 -9.40
C TYR A 35 -2.77 6.28 -9.28
N ASN A 36 -2.37 6.96 -10.36
CA ASN A 36 -2.34 8.42 -10.41
C ASN A 36 -3.72 9.02 -10.05
N ASN A 37 -3.70 10.14 -9.35
CA ASN A 37 -4.88 10.88 -8.88
C ASN A 37 -5.75 10.15 -7.82
N GLN A 38 -5.40 8.93 -7.42
CA GLN A 38 -6.05 8.26 -6.28
C GLN A 38 -5.64 8.92 -4.96
N SER A 39 -6.58 9.10 -4.03
CA SER A 39 -6.31 9.81 -2.76
C SER A 39 -6.71 9.02 -1.51
N LYS A 40 -6.89 7.70 -1.62
CA LYS A 40 -7.32 6.83 -0.51
C LYS A 40 -6.17 6.37 0.37
N SER A 41 -4.92 6.42 -0.09
CA SER A 41 -3.76 6.07 0.76
C SER A 41 -3.59 7.04 1.94
N HIS A 42 -2.72 6.69 2.88
CA HIS A 42 -2.50 7.43 4.13
C HIS A 42 -1.13 7.06 4.72
N ASN A 43 -0.78 7.65 5.87
CA ASN A 43 0.44 7.35 6.63
C ASN A 43 1.74 7.52 5.82
N MET A 44 1.82 8.58 5.01
CA MET A 44 3.00 8.93 4.21
C MET A 44 4.28 8.89 5.06
N GLY A 45 5.28 8.12 4.60
CA GLY A 45 6.56 7.93 5.28
C GLY A 45 6.61 6.77 6.29
N GLN A 46 5.47 6.20 6.69
CA GLN A 46 5.44 4.99 7.51
C GLN A 46 5.65 3.75 6.64
N ASN A 47 6.24 2.69 7.21
CA ASN A 47 6.36 1.42 6.49
C ASN A 47 4.98 0.78 6.29
N CYS A 48 4.48 0.83 5.05
CA CYS A 48 3.13 0.34 4.70
C CYS A 48 2.95 -1.14 5.04
N MET A 49 4.01 -1.93 4.89
CA MET A 49 4.00 -3.38 5.15
C MET A 49 3.91 -3.72 6.64
N ASN A 50 3.93 -2.74 7.56
CA ASN A 50 3.59 -3.00 8.97
C ASN A 50 2.10 -3.33 9.15
N CYS A 51 1.23 -2.84 8.25
CA CYS A 51 -0.21 -3.15 8.25
C CYS A 51 -0.62 -4.04 7.08
N HIS A 52 0.04 -3.88 5.93
CA HIS A 52 -0.26 -4.59 4.67
C HIS A 52 0.58 -5.86 4.52
N ASN A 53 0.43 -6.78 5.47
CA ASN A 53 1.08 -8.10 5.54
C ASN A 53 0.05 -9.18 5.90
N ASP A 54 0.47 -10.45 5.88
CA ASP A 54 -0.41 -11.55 6.26
C ASP A 54 -0.80 -11.47 7.74
N GLY A 55 -2.10 -11.53 8.02
CA GLY A 55 -2.66 -11.28 9.35
C GLY A 55 -2.73 -9.78 9.74
N GLY A 56 -2.15 -8.88 8.95
CA GLY A 56 -2.18 -7.43 9.15
C GLY A 56 -3.57 -6.81 8.96
N SER A 57 -3.77 -5.58 9.45
CA SER A 57 -5.05 -4.85 9.38
C SER A 57 -5.32 -4.17 8.02
N GLY A 58 -4.31 -4.08 7.16
CA GLY A 58 -4.40 -3.43 5.85
C GLY A 58 -5.10 -4.29 4.81
N LYS A 59 -5.76 -3.65 3.85
CA LYS A 59 -6.34 -4.32 2.68
C LYS A 59 -5.26 -4.73 1.69
N GLY A 60 -5.14 -6.03 1.42
CA GLY A 60 -4.12 -6.61 0.56
C GLY A 60 -2.73 -6.58 1.17
N CYS A 61 -1.89 -7.52 0.73
CA CYS A 61 -0.50 -7.64 1.17
C CYS A 61 0.42 -7.05 0.12
N PHE A 62 1.16 -6.01 0.50
CA PHE A 62 1.98 -5.29 -0.46
C PHE A 62 3.30 -6.02 -0.69
N ASN A 63 3.66 -6.18 -1.96
CA ASN A 63 4.97 -6.70 -2.36
C ASN A 63 5.98 -5.59 -2.60
N LEU A 64 5.50 -4.37 -2.87
CA LEU A 64 6.31 -3.15 -2.88
C LEU A 64 5.46 -1.96 -2.45
N ALA A 65 5.99 -1.11 -1.58
CA ALA A 65 5.32 0.10 -1.16
C ALA A 65 6.29 1.15 -0.63
N GLY A 66 5.95 2.42 -0.85
CA GLY A 66 6.68 3.54 -0.30
C GLY A 66 5.99 4.89 -0.46
N THR A 67 6.70 5.96 -0.11
CA THR A 67 6.27 7.36 -0.27
C THR A 67 7.36 8.18 -0.94
N VAL A 68 6.98 8.99 -1.93
CA VAL A 68 7.85 9.93 -2.63
C VAL A 68 7.64 11.35 -2.12
N TYR A 69 8.73 12.07 -1.90
CA TYR A 69 8.79 13.46 -1.45
C TYR A 69 9.35 14.39 -2.53
N SER A 70 9.10 15.69 -2.39
CA SER A 70 9.64 16.68 -3.33
C SER A 70 11.15 16.87 -3.22
N SER A 71 11.77 16.50 -2.10
CA SER A 71 13.22 16.50 -1.91
C SER A 71 13.62 15.62 -0.73
N ASN A 72 14.93 15.35 -0.57
CA ASN A 72 15.43 14.51 0.54
C ASN A 72 15.09 15.09 1.93
N SER A 73 15.02 16.41 2.05
CA SER A 73 14.77 17.11 3.32
C SER A 73 13.30 17.54 3.50
N SER A 74 12.48 17.50 2.44
CA SER A 74 11.10 18.00 2.48
C SER A 74 10.11 16.99 3.06
N ASN A 75 9.18 17.43 3.91
CA ASN A 75 8.02 16.63 4.33
C ASN A 75 6.84 16.72 3.35
N THR A 76 6.96 17.52 2.29
CA THR A 76 5.97 17.60 1.22
C THR A 76 6.13 16.42 0.29
N THR A 77 5.05 15.64 0.14
CA THR A 77 4.99 14.50 -0.76
C THR A 77 4.86 14.93 -2.22
N LYS A 78 5.44 14.15 -3.14
CA LYS A 78 5.33 14.37 -4.57
C LYS A 78 4.19 13.51 -5.12
N ALA A 79 3.10 14.16 -5.50
CA ALA A 79 1.93 13.50 -6.07
C ALA A 79 2.18 13.07 -7.52
N ASN A 80 1.59 11.93 -7.88
CA ASN A 80 1.58 11.39 -9.24
C ASN A 80 2.97 11.06 -9.82
N GLY A 81 2.98 10.31 -10.91
CA GLY A 81 4.19 9.81 -11.57
C GLY A 81 4.29 8.30 -11.46
N SER A 82 5.52 7.77 -11.43
CA SER A 82 5.74 6.32 -11.30
C SER A 82 7.08 5.96 -10.67
N ILE A 83 7.10 4.81 -10.00
CA ILE A 83 8.30 4.06 -9.67
C ILE A 83 8.49 2.97 -10.72
N LYS A 84 9.67 2.89 -11.30
CA LYS A 84 10.06 1.80 -12.19
C LYS A 84 11.21 1.02 -11.58
N LEU A 85 11.18 -0.31 -11.72
CA LEU A 85 12.22 -1.20 -11.24
C LEU A 85 12.98 -1.76 -12.42
N TYR A 86 14.30 -1.58 -12.43
CA TYR A 86 15.18 -2.09 -13.48
C TYR A 86 16.12 -3.15 -12.94
N THR A 87 16.62 -4.03 -13.81
CA THR A 87 17.64 -5.03 -13.41
C THR A 87 19.06 -4.46 -13.32
N GLY A 88 19.27 -3.20 -13.72
CA GLY A 88 20.56 -2.51 -13.63
C GLY A 88 20.42 -1.05 -13.19
N PRO A 89 21.51 -0.45 -12.68
CA PRO A 89 21.51 0.93 -12.20
C PRO A 89 21.21 1.92 -13.32
N ASN A 90 20.76 3.13 -12.97
CA ASN A 90 20.51 4.23 -13.92
C ASN A 90 19.53 3.85 -15.06
N ALA A 91 18.47 3.10 -14.75
CA ALA A 91 17.50 2.57 -15.71
C ALA A 91 18.10 1.67 -16.82
N SER A 92 19.24 1.02 -16.56
CA SER A 92 19.83 0.03 -17.46
C SER A 92 19.21 -1.37 -17.28
N GLY A 93 19.46 -2.26 -18.23
CA GLY A 93 18.90 -3.62 -18.22
C GLY A 93 17.40 -3.64 -18.54
N SER A 94 16.68 -4.62 -18.00
CA SER A 94 15.26 -4.85 -18.29
C SER A 94 14.37 -4.17 -17.26
N LEU A 95 13.23 -3.64 -17.71
CA LEU A 95 12.16 -3.15 -16.85
C LEU A 95 11.40 -4.33 -16.23
N LYS A 96 11.35 -4.40 -14.90
CA LYS A 96 10.67 -5.45 -14.14
C LYS A 96 9.26 -5.08 -13.71
N ALA A 97 9.05 -3.82 -13.30
CA ALA A 97 7.76 -3.34 -12.83
C ALA A 97 7.62 -1.83 -13.03
N THR A 98 6.38 -1.36 -13.17
CA THR A 98 6.00 0.06 -13.11
C THR A 98 4.84 0.19 -12.13
N ILE A 99 5.01 1.02 -11.11
CA ILE A 99 4.01 1.28 -10.07
C ILE A 99 3.71 2.77 -10.11
N GLN A 100 2.45 3.14 -10.21
CA GLN A 100 2.06 4.55 -10.23
C GLN A 100 2.09 5.14 -8.82
N ILE A 101 2.50 6.40 -8.74
CA ILE A 101 2.44 7.18 -7.49
C ILE A 101 1.05 7.81 -7.43
N ASP A 102 0.40 7.78 -6.28
CA ASP A 102 -0.93 8.34 -6.10
C ASP A 102 -0.92 9.84 -5.79
N ALA A 103 -2.10 10.44 -5.60
CA ALA A 103 -2.25 11.87 -5.34
C ALA A 103 -1.66 12.33 -3.99
N LYS A 104 -1.38 11.39 -3.08
CA LYS A 104 -0.75 11.64 -1.77
C LYS A 104 0.74 11.31 -1.77
N GLY A 105 1.29 10.92 -2.92
CA GLY A 105 2.69 10.57 -3.08
C GLY A 105 3.06 9.16 -2.60
N ASN A 106 2.07 8.33 -2.26
CA ASN A 106 2.33 6.94 -1.95
C ASN A 106 2.33 6.09 -3.22
N PHE A 107 3.08 5.00 -3.20
CA PHE A 107 3.01 3.96 -4.21
C PHE A 107 2.94 2.61 -3.50
N HIS A 108 2.13 1.70 -4.02
CA HIS A 108 2.00 0.35 -3.48
C HIS A 108 1.43 -0.61 -4.51
N THR A 109 1.80 -1.88 -4.42
CA THR A 109 1.20 -2.93 -5.23
C THR A 109 1.13 -4.26 -4.50
N THR A 110 0.05 -4.99 -4.74
CA THR A 110 -0.13 -6.41 -4.38
C THR A 110 0.34 -7.35 -5.47
N ASP A 111 0.71 -6.83 -6.65
CA ASP A 111 1.23 -7.66 -7.74
C ASP A 111 2.58 -8.25 -7.37
N ALA A 112 2.86 -9.46 -7.84
CA ALA A 112 4.13 -10.12 -7.58
C ALA A 112 5.28 -9.35 -8.24
N ILE A 113 6.37 -9.17 -7.49
CA ILE A 113 7.62 -8.60 -8.00
C ILE A 113 8.74 -9.59 -7.72
N ASP A 114 9.49 -9.90 -8.76
CA ASP A 114 10.67 -10.77 -8.66
C ASP A 114 11.85 -9.99 -8.06
N PHE A 115 12.16 -10.30 -6.80
CA PHE A 115 13.33 -9.82 -6.06
C PHE A 115 14.41 -10.90 -5.88
N SER A 116 14.44 -11.93 -6.73
CA SER A 116 15.49 -12.97 -6.68
C SER A 116 16.90 -12.38 -6.91
N SER A 117 16.98 -11.37 -7.77
CA SER A 117 18.15 -10.50 -7.96
C SER A 117 17.89 -9.08 -7.46
N ASP A 118 18.95 -8.27 -7.38
CA ASP A 118 18.78 -6.84 -7.12
C ASP A 118 17.94 -6.19 -8.21
N VAL A 119 17.08 -5.26 -7.78
CA VAL A 119 16.41 -4.30 -8.66
C VAL A 119 16.81 -2.89 -8.29
N TYR A 120 16.80 -2.00 -9.27
CA TYR A 120 17.23 -0.61 -9.16
C TYR A 120 16.03 0.30 -9.40
N PRO A 121 15.41 0.81 -8.33
CA PRO A 121 14.28 1.73 -8.44
C PRO A 121 14.66 3.06 -9.09
N VAL A 122 13.73 3.59 -9.87
CA VAL A 122 13.81 4.93 -10.47
C VAL A 122 12.47 5.63 -10.29
N VAL A 123 12.52 6.83 -9.74
CA VAL A 123 11.35 7.70 -9.56
C VAL A 123 11.22 8.60 -10.79
N TYR A 124 10.08 8.52 -11.47
CA TYR A 124 9.69 9.44 -12.53
C TYR A 124 8.59 10.35 -11.99
N GLY A 125 8.93 11.62 -11.75
CA GLY A 125 7.97 12.63 -11.34
C GLY A 125 7.01 13.00 -12.46
N SER A 126 5.80 13.41 -12.10
CA SER A 126 4.77 13.85 -13.06
C SER A 126 5.20 15.05 -13.93
N SER A 127 6.16 15.85 -13.47
CA SER A 127 6.73 17.00 -14.19
C SER A 127 7.91 16.65 -15.10
N GLY A 128 8.25 15.36 -15.28
CA GLY A 128 9.34 14.91 -16.14
C GLY A 128 10.71 14.77 -15.45
N ASN A 129 10.83 15.20 -14.19
CA ASN A 129 12.03 14.97 -13.39
C ASN A 129 12.23 13.48 -13.08
N VAL A 130 13.49 13.05 -13.01
CA VAL A 130 13.87 11.65 -12.77
C VAL A 130 14.86 11.58 -11.63
N GLN A 131 14.67 10.62 -10.72
CA GLN A 131 15.63 10.32 -9.67
C GLN A 131 15.97 8.84 -9.65
N TYR A 132 17.26 8.53 -9.64
CA TYR A 132 17.77 7.16 -9.64
C TYR A 132 18.17 6.73 -8.24
N MET A 133 17.81 5.50 -7.86
CA MET A 133 18.38 4.88 -6.67
C MET A 133 19.76 4.28 -7.04
N PRO A 134 20.86 4.70 -6.38
CA PRO A 134 22.20 4.30 -6.77
C PRO A 134 22.52 2.83 -6.43
N SER A 135 21.89 2.30 -5.39
CA SER A 135 22.08 0.91 -4.93
C SER A 135 20.88 0.05 -5.30
N GLY A 136 21.14 -1.20 -5.67
CA GLY A 136 20.11 -2.20 -5.84
C GLY A 136 19.46 -2.60 -4.51
N THR A 137 18.27 -3.19 -4.59
CA THR A 137 17.54 -3.74 -3.44
C THR A 137 16.84 -5.04 -3.82
N LYS A 138 16.66 -5.92 -2.82
CA LYS A 138 15.78 -7.11 -2.89
C LYS A 138 14.56 -6.98 -1.97
N ASN A 139 14.31 -5.79 -1.44
CA ASN A 139 13.26 -5.52 -0.47
C ASN A 139 12.29 -4.47 -1.01
N GLY A 140 11.01 -4.84 -1.10
CA GLY A 140 9.93 -3.95 -1.54
C GLY A 140 9.36 -3.05 -0.45
N ALA A 141 9.71 -3.24 0.82
CA ALA A 141 9.29 -2.39 1.94
C ALA A 141 10.10 -1.08 1.96
N CYS A 142 9.91 -0.20 0.99
CA CYS A 142 10.84 0.91 0.73
C CYS A 142 10.97 1.86 1.93
N ASN A 143 9.87 2.19 2.62
CA ASN A 143 9.92 3.02 3.82
C ASN A 143 10.52 2.33 5.06
N SER A 144 10.88 1.03 5.00
CA SER A 144 11.69 0.42 6.08
C SER A 144 13.11 1.01 6.14
N CYS A 145 13.67 1.42 4.99
CA CYS A 145 14.95 2.13 4.90
C CYS A 145 14.77 3.64 4.67
N HIS A 146 13.70 4.03 3.95
CA HIS A 146 13.42 5.40 3.55
C HIS A 146 12.25 6.04 4.32
N GLY A 147 12.03 5.61 5.56
CA GLY A 147 10.99 6.14 6.45
C GLY A 147 11.45 7.38 7.21
N SER A 148 10.87 7.60 8.40
CA SER A 148 11.12 8.79 9.23
C SER A 148 12.57 8.97 9.73
N ASN A 149 13.36 7.90 9.77
CA ASN A 149 14.74 7.92 10.28
C ASN A 149 15.80 7.75 9.16
N GLY A 150 15.39 7.73 7.89
CA GLY A 150 16.27 7.52 6.74
C GLY A 150 16.20 8.65 5.71
N ASN A 151 17.05 8.56 4.68
CA ASN A 151 16.93 9.42 3.51
C ASN A 151 15.58 9.16 2.83
N LYS A 152 14.90 10.21 2.38
CA LYS A 152 13.61 10.06 1.72
C LYS A 152 13.79 9.53 0.30
N ILE A 153 12.76 8.88 -0.23
CA ILE A 153 12.62 8.69 -1.67
C ILE A 153 12.06 10.00 -2.21
N TRP A 154 12.71 10.60 -3.20
CA TRP A 154 12.31 11.93 -3.66
C TRP A 154 12.53 12.15 -5.15
N VAL A 155 11.85 13.15 -5.69
CA VAL A 155 12.09 13.71 -7.02
C VAL A 155 11.62 15.17 -7.04
N ASN A 156 12.43 16.05 -7.64
CA ASN A 156 12.14 17.49 -7.68
C ASN A 156 10.88 17.82 -8.49
#